data_AF-A0A7J0CH84-F1
#
_entry.id   AF-A0A7J0CH84-F1
#
_cell.length_a   1.000
_cell.length_b   1.000
_cell.length_c   1.000
_cell.angle_alpha   90.00
_cell.angle_beta   90.00
_cell.angle_gamma   90.00
#
_symmetry.space_group_name_H-M   'P 1'
#
loop_
_entity.id
_entity.type
_entity.pdbx_description
1 polymer ?
#
loop_
_entity_poly.entity_id
_entity_poly.type
_entity_poly.pdbx_seq_one_letter_code
_entity_poly.pdbx_strand_id
1 'polypeptide(L)'
;MITPDDATSNEIRRFELVGVTDDTAKSLIWRYLFAVQAAHDVVTHARTSHGRRTPGSVRALRKFLEMNGEAADERLYDRLRRGVQGLQSASLSLKAFGVEAAVDVAGTPEGARADRQLGVLERGVALALEELGCATEHAPLLFLVDKVDQGWTIDPDSHSLVTGLLLAAKHVTGQYGGAVRCVLFVRADIYDSLRFSDADKFRSDELRISWTQEGLEGMALARARASLKVNLTPEQLWGSSSPPRSPASR
;
A
#
# COMPACT_ATOMS: atom_id res chain seq x y z
N MET A 1 5.13 6.61 3.82
CA MET A 1 5.82 5.33 3.48
C MET A 1 5.21 4.26 4.36
N ILE A 2 4.75 3.16 3.76
CA ILE A 2 4.16 2.00 4.43
C ILE A 2 5.21 0.90 4.38
N THR A 3 5.61 0.40 5.54
CA THR A 3 6.64 -0.64 5.65
C THR A 3 6.09 -1.71 6.57
N PRO A 4 5.54 -2.80 6.03
CA PRO A 4 5.05 -3.92 6.82
C PRO A 4 6.23 -4.56 7.55
N ASP A 5 6.11 -4.74 8.86
CA ASP A 5 7.03 -5.58 9.62
C ASP A 5 6.55 -7.04 9.64
N ASP A 6 7.36 -7.94 10.19
CA ASP A 6 7.05 -9.38 10.23
C ASP A 6 5.69 -9.66 10.93
N ALA A 7 5.35 -8.88 11.95
CA ALA A 7 4.08 -9.02 12.68
C ALA A 7 2.89 -8.63 11.79
N THR A 8 3.00 -7.52 11.08
CA THR A 8 2.00 -7.04 10.11
C THR A 8 1.85 -8.04 8.97
N SER A 9 2.95 -8.51 8.38
CA SER A 9 2.92 -9.49 7.29
C SER A 9 2.26 -10.80 7.74
N ASN A 10 2.56 -11.28 8.94
CA ASN A 10 1.98 -12.50 9.48
C ASN A 10 0.47 -12.38 9.75
N GLU A 11 0.02 -11.23 10.24
CA GLU A 11 -1.40 -10.97 10.47
C GLU A 11 -2.17 -10.90 9.14
N ILE A 12 -1.62 -10.23 8.12
CA ILE A 12 -2.21 -10.21 6.77
C ILE A 12 -2.27 -11.63 6.18
N ARG A 13 -1.21 -12.44 6.32
CA ARG A 13 -1.20 -13.84 5.85
C ARG A 13 -2.33 -14.69 6.45
N ARG A 14 -2.72 -14.43 7.69
CA ARG A 14 -3.82 -15.15 8.37
C ARG A 14 -5.21 -14.58 8.07
N PHE A 15 -5.29 -13.43 7.42
CA PHE A 15 -6.56 -12.76 7.14
C PHE A 15 -7.34 -13.47 6.03
N GLU A 16 -8.44 -14.13 6.38
CA GLU A 16 -9.34 -14.78 5.44
C GLU A 16 -10.75 -14.20 5.57
N LEU A 17 -11.52 -14.31 4.49
CA LEU A 17 -12.92 -13.93 4.43
C LEU A 17 -13.70 -15.01 3.67
N VAL A 18 -14.80 -15.46 4.25
CA VAL A 18 -15.66 -16.45 3.59
C VAL A 18 -16.28 -15.87 2.31
N GLY A 19 -16.20 -16.65 1.22
CA GLY A 19 -16.86 -16.35 -0.05
C GLY A 19 -16.03 -15.57 -1.06
N VAL A 20 -14.73 -15.39 -0.81
CA VAL A 20 -13.76 -14.82 -1.76
C VAL A 20 -12.46 -15.63 -1.74
N THR A 21 -11.60 -15.43 -2.74
CA THR A 21 -10.25 -16.05 -2.76
C THR A 21 -9.31 -15.35 -1.77
N ASP A 22 -8.21 -16.02 -1.40
CA ASP A 22 -7.19 -15.45 -0.51
C ASP A 22 -6.61 -14.15 -1.07
N ASP A 23 -6.26 -14.13 -2.36
CA ASP A 23 -5.81 -12.91 -3.07
C ASP A 23 -6.79 -11.75 -2.88
N THR A 24 -8.09 -12.03 -2.99
CA THR A 24 -9.16 -11.03 -2.84
C THR A 24 -9.30 -10.59 -1.39
N ALA A 25 -9.24 -11.51 -0.43
CA ALA A 25 -9.25 -11.17 0.99
C ALA A 25 -8.03 -10.29 1.35
N LYS A 26 -6.82 -10.65 0.90
CA LYS A 26 -5.61 -9.84 1.10
C LYS A 26 -5.74 -8.47 0.44
N SER A 27 -6.32 -8.41 -0.75
CA SER A 27 -6.60 -7.13 -1.44
C SER A 27 -7.54 -6.24 -0.62
N LEU A 28 -8.61 -6.79 -0.03
CA LEU A 28 -9.56 -6.03 0.79
C LEU A 28 -8.90 -5.41 2.03
N ILE A 29 -8.04 -6.15 2.75
CA ILE A 29 -7.35 -5.58 3.91
C ILE A 29 -6.30 -4.53 3.51
N TRP A 30 -5.59 -4.72 2.40
CA TRP A 30 -4.69 -3.67 1.86
C TRP A 30 -5.43 -2.41 1.43
N ARG A 31 -6.55 -2.56 0.72
CA ARG A 31 -7.43 -1.45 0.33
C ARG A 31 -7.95 -0.68 1.55
N TYR A 32 -8.31 -1.39 2.63
CA TYR A 32 -8.70 -0.75 3.89
C TYR A 32 -7.56 0.12 4.46
N LEU A 33 -6.34 -0.42 4.55
CA LEU A 33 -5.18 0.32 5.05
C LEU A 33 -4.91 1.57 4.20
N PHE A 34 -4.98 1.46 2.87
CA PHE A 34 -4.81 2.59 1.97
C PHE A 34 -5.93 3.62 2.11
N ALA A 35 -7.19 3.20 2.23
CA ALA A 35 -8.33 4.11 2.36
C ALA A 35 -8.29 4.88 3.69
N VAL A 36 -7.92 4.23 4.80
CA VAL A 36 -7.74 4.90 6.10
C VAL A 36 -6.59 5.90 6.03
N GLN A 37 -5.45 5.51 5.46
CA GLN A 37 -4.32 6.43 5.29
C GLN A 37 -4.69 7.63 4.41
N ALA A 38 -5.37 7.41 3.29
CA ALA A 38 -5.86 8.47 2.43
C ALA A 38 -6.84 9.39 3.17
N ALA A 39 -7.75 8.84 3.98
CA ALA A 39 -8.67 9.62 4.80
C ALA A 39 -7.94 10.53 5.80
N HIS A 40 -6.90 10.03 6.49
CA HIS A 40 -6.06 10.85 7.37
C HIS A 40 -5.39 11.99 6.61
N ASP A 41 -4.77 11.67 5.47
CA ASP A 41 -4.03 12.64 4.67
C ASP A 41 -4.97 13.72 4.13
N VAL A 42 -6.14 13.34 3.62
CA VAL A 42 -7.17 14.29 3.13
C VAL A 42 -7.70 15.17 4.25
N VAL A 43 -8.01 14.61 5.42
CA VAL A 43 -8.50 15.40 6.57
C VAL A 43 -7.46 16.40 7.04
N THR A 44 -6.17 16.02 7.02
CA THR A 44 -5.05 16.89 7.39
C THR A 44 -4.78 17.94 6.31
N HIS A 45 -4.79 17.53 5.05
CA HIS A 45 -4.59 18.38 3.89
C HIS A 45 -5.66 19.47 3.77
N ALA A 46 -6.93 19.12 3.94
CA ALA A 46 -8.03 20.08 3.95
C ALA A 46 -7.84 21.20 4.98
N ARG A 47 -7.31 20.87 6.17
CA ARG A 47 -7.05 21.86 7.24
C ARG A 47 -5.88 22.79 6.91
N THR A 48 -4.84 22.25 6.25
CA THR A 48 -3.58 22.96 6.00
C THR A 48 -3.58 23.73 4.68
N SER A 49 -4.30 23.25 3.67
CA SER A 49 -4.24 23.76 2.29
C SER A 49 -5.53 24.44 1.83
N HIS A 50 -6.69 24.11 2.43
CA HIS A 50 -8.00 24.66 2.01
C HIS A 50 -8.69 25.54 3.07
N GLY A 51 -8.03 25.80 4.20
CA GLY A 51 -8.51 26.73 5.22
C GLY A 51 -9.70 26.23 6.05
N ARG A 52 -10.48 27.16 6.61
CA ARG A 52 -11.45 26.88 7.69
C ARG A 52 -12.75 26.20 7.25
N ARG A 53 -13.18 26.38 6.00
CA ARG A 53 -14.48 25.85 5.55
C ARG A 53 -14.29 24.46 4.97
N THR A 54 -14.26 23.47 5.86
CA THR A 54 -14.10 22.07 5.48
C THR A 54 -15.38 21.51 4.84
N PRO A 55 -15.30 20.88 3.65
CA PRO A 55 -16.46 20.27 2.99
C PRO A 55 -17.18 19.22 3.85
N GLY A 56 -18.41 18.89 3.46
CA GLY A 56 -19.22 17.88 4.15
C GLY A 56 -18.55 16.51 4.14
N SER A 57 -17.99 16.12 2.99
CA SER A 57 -17.24 14.87 2.79
C SER A 57 -16.05 14.72 3.75
N VAL A 58 -15.23 15.77 3.89
CA VAL A 58 -14.06 15.76 4.79
C VAL A 58 -14.50 15.70 6.26
N ARG A 59 -15.62 16.34 6.63
CA ARG A 59 -16.20 16.20 7.97
C ARG A 59 -16.70 14.77 8.23
N ALA A 60 -17.32 14.14 7.24
CA ALA A 60 -17.72 12.75 7.30
C ALA A 60 -16.52 11.81 7.47
N LEU A 61 -15.43 12.02 6.73
CA LEU A 61 -14.18 11.25 6.89
C LEU A 61 -13.61 11.37 8.30
N ARG A 62 -13.49 12.60 8.82
CA ARG A 62 -13.02 12.81 10.21
C ARG A 62 -13.91 12.06 11.22
N LYS A 63 -15.23 12.14 11.07
CA LYS A 63 -16.16 11.43 11.95
C LYS A 63 -16.04 9.90 11.80
N PHE A 64 -15.83 9.40 10.59
CA PHE A 64 -15.56 7.98 10.35
C PHE A 64 -14.29 7.55 11.10
N LEU A 65 -13.20 8.31 10.98
CA LEU A 65 -11.95 8.02 11.66
C LEU A 65 -12.16 7.95 13.18
N GLU A 66 -12.82 8.94 13.77
CA GLU A 66 -13.16 8.98 15.20
C GLU A 66 -14.01 7.77 15.64
N MET A 67 -15.07 7.46 14.88
CA MET A 67 -16.02 6.39 15.24
C MET A 67 -15.43 4.98 15.14
N ASN A 68 -14.34 4.80 14.38
CA ASN A 68 -13.69 3.51 14.16
C ASN A 68 -12.33 3.41 14.87
N GLY A 69 -12.01 4.39 15.74
CA GLY A 69 -10.71 4.44 16.45
C GLY A 69 -9.54 4.87 15.57
N GLU A 70 -9.76 5.14 14.30
CA GLU A 70 -8.75 5.56 13.32
C GLU A 70 -8.42 7.06 13.41
N ALA A 71 -8.66 7.74 14.53
CA ALA A 71 -8.36 9.17 14.63
C ALA A 71 -6.90 9.46 14.99
N ALA A 72 -6.25 8.56 15.73
CA ALA A 72 -4.88 8.71 16.19
C ALA A 72 -3.88 8.23 15.13
N ASP A 73 -2.71 8.88 15.09
CA ASP A 73 -1.58 8.42 14.27
C ASP A 73 -0.92 7.21 14.96
N GLU A 74 -1.55 6.04 14.77
CA GLU A 74 -1.12 4.77 15.36
C GLU A 74 -0.25 3.96 14.41
N ARG A 75 0.44 2.95 14.95
CA ARG A 75 1.30 2.05 14.18
C ARG A 75 0.47 1.27 13.16
N LEU A 76 1.12 0.88 12.06
CA LEU A 76 0.49 0.11 10.98
C LEU A 76 -0.19 -1.18 11.50
N TYR A 77 0.45 -1.88 12.44
CA TYR A 77 -0.08 -3.09 13.04
C TYR A 77 -1.42 -2.87 13.78
N ASP A 78 -1.57 -1.75 14.49
CA ASP A 78 -2.79 -1.45 15.25
C ASP A 78 -3.96 -1.16 14.31
N ARG A 79 -3.70 -0.42 13.21
CA ARG A 79 -4.69 -0.19 12.14
C ARG A 79 -5.06 -1.48 11.43
N LEU A 80 -4.08 -2.36 11.18
CA LEU A 80 -4.34 -3.66 10.58
C LEU A 80 -5.29 -4.48 11.45
N ARG A 81 -5.04 -4.61 12.76
CA ARG A 81 -5.93 -5.36 13.65
C ARG A 81 -7.36 -4.82 13.66
N ARG A 82 -7.51 -3.49 13.63
CA ARG A 82 -8.83 -2.83 13.54
C ARG A 82 -9.51 -3.09 12.20
N GLY A 83 -8.75 -3.07 11.10
CA GLY A 83 -9.23 -3.47 9.78
C GLY A 83 -9.68 -4.93 9.72
N VAL A 84 -8.87 -5.85 10.26
CA VAL A 84 -9.19 -7.28 10.34
C VAL A 84 -10.51 -7.48 11.09
N GLN A 85 -10.62 -6.92 12.29
CA GLN A 85 -11.84 -7.00 13.09
C GLN A 85 -13.02 -6.34 12.38
N GLY A 86 -12.82 -5.15 11.81
CA GLY A 86 -13.82 -4.37 11.09
C GLY A 86 -14.44 -5.11 9.91
N LEU A 87 -13.60 -5.72 9.09
CA LEU A 87 -14.01 -6.42 7.86
C LEU A 87 -14.59 -7.81 8.14
N GLN A 88 -14.01 -8.59 9.07
CA GLN A 88 -14.54 -9.91 9.44
C GLN A 88 -15.84 -9.81 10.24
N SER A 89 -15.88 -8.92 11.22
CA SER A 89 -17.04 -8.80 12.13
C SER A 89 -18.08 -7.80 11.65
N ALA A 90 -17.90 -7.22 10.47
CA ALA A 90 -18.75 -6.17 9.92
C ALA A 90 -18.92 -4.95 10.85
N SER A 91 -17.95 -4.70 11.74
CA SER A 91 -18.09 -3.72 12.83
C SER A 91 -17.73 -2.29 12.42
N LEU A 92 -17.38 -2.05 11.14
CA LEU A 92 -17.10 -0.72 10.64
C LEU A 92 -18.33 0.20 10.73
N SER A 93 -18.18 1.30 11.45
CA SER A 93 -19.22 2.31 11.60
C SER A 93 -19.25 3.23 10.38
N LEU A 94 -20.27 3.05 9.54
CA LEU A 94 -20.48 3.83 8.30
C LEU A 94 -21.51 4.97 8.45
N LYS A 95 -22.00 5.21 9.69
CA LYS A 95 -23.00 6.25 9.98
C LYS A 95 -22.53 7.65 9.58
N ALA A 96 -21.22 7.89 9.60
CA ALA A 96 -20.64 9.16 9.17
C ALA A 96 -20.94 9.47 7.69
N PHE A 97 -21.18 8.44 6.87
CA PHE A 97 -21.52 8.55 5.45
C PHE A 97 -23.04 8.46 5.19
N GLY A 98 -23.87 8.54 6.24
CA GLY A 98 -25.33 8.41 6.11
C GLY A 98 -25.82 6.98 5.89
N VAL A 99 -24.95 5.98 6.07
CA VAL A 99 -25.32 4.57 5.98
C VAL A 99 -25.68 4.07 7.38
N GLU A 100 -26.96 4.09 7.70
CA GLU A 100 -27.50 3.51 8.93
C GLU A 100 -27.92 2.07 8.65
N ALA A 101 -27.15 1.13 9.20
CA ALA A 101 -27.24 -0.30 8.93
C ALA A 101 -26.99 -0.65 7.45
N ALA A 102 -25.79 -1.16 7.15
CA ALA A 102 -25.71 -2.16 6.09
C ALA A 102 -26.66 -3.27 6.56
N VAL A 103 -27.85 -3.35 5.95
CA VAL A 103 -28.77 -4.45 6.18
C VAL A 103 -27.99 -5.67 5.74
N ASP A 104 -27.36 -6.35 6.69
CA ASP A 104 -26.78 -7.64 6.47
C ASP A 104 -27.95 -8.56 6.15
N VAL A 105 -28.22 -8.67 4.86
CA VAL A 105 -29.11 -9.68 4.34
C VAL A 105 -28.52 -11.00 4.81
N ALA A 106 -29.24 -11.67 5.69
CA ALA A 106 -28.83 -12.94 6.26
C ALA A 106 -28.34 -13.87 5.14
N GLY A 107 -27.12 -14.40 5.28
CA GLY A 107 -26.48 -15.25 4.27
C GLY A 107 -25.57 -14.52 3.26
N THR A 108 -25.38 -13.20 3.35
CA THR A 108 -24.32 -12.52 2.56
C THR A 108 -22.95 -13.03 3.00
N PRO A 109 -22.09 -13.53 2.10
CA PRO A 109 -20.73 -13.95 2.44
C PRO A 109 -19.89 -12.80 2.99
N GLU A 110 -18.98 -13.10 3.91
CA GLU A 110 -18.12 -12.11 4.57
C GLU A 110 -17.34 -11.26 3.57
N GLY A 111 -16.78 -11.87 2.53
CA GLY A 111 -16.02 -11.14 1.50
C GLY A 111 -16.86 -10.11 0.75
N ALA A 112 -18.10 -10.47 0.38
CA ALA A 112 -19.02 -9.56 -0.30
C ALA A 112 -19.46 -8.40 0.62
N ARG A 113 -19.60 -8.67 1.91
CA ARG A 113 -19.92 -7.65 2.92
C ARG A 113 -18.75 -6.69 3.14
N ALA A 114 -17.55 -7.23 3.35
CA ALA A 114 -16.32 -6.48 3.52
C ALA A 114 -16.08 -5.54 2.33
N ASP A 115 -16.22 -6.04 1.10
CA ASP A 115 -16.08 -5.22 -0.11
C ASP A 115 -17.10 -4.07 -0.17
N ARG A 116 -18.36 -4.33 0.17
CA ARG A 116 -19.40 -3.28 0.22
C ARG A 116 -19.10 -2.21 1.27
N GLN A 117 -18.71 -2.62 2.48
CA GLN A 117 -18.38 -1.69 3.57
C GLN A 117 -17.17 -0.83 3.20
N LEU A 118 -16.14 -1.46 2.65
CA LEU A 118 -14.93 -0.78 2.20
C LEU A 118 -15.23 0.19 1.04
N GLY A 119 -16.09 -0.20 0.11
CA GLY A 119 -16.52 0.67 -0.98
C GLY A 119 -17.22 1.95 -0.50
N VAL A 120 -17.90 1.94 0.66
CA VAL A 120 -18.48 3.16 1.24
C VAL A 120 -17.37 4.12 1.70
N LEU A 121 -16.35 3.61 2.40
CA LEU A 121 -15.19 4.40 2.82
C LEU A 121 -14.44 4.96 1.60
N GLU A 122 -14.12 4.11 0.63
CA GLU A 122 -13.39 4.50 -0.60
C GLU A 122 -14.15 5.58 -1.39
N ARG A 123 -15.47 5.48 -1.51
CA ARG A 123 -16.29 6.54 -2.13
C ARG A 123 -16.27 7.82 -1.31
N GLY A 124 -16.30 7.73 0.02
CA GLY A 124 -16.16 8.89 0.89
C GLY A 124 -14.81 9.61 0.72
N VAL A 125 -13.72 8.86 0.58
CA VAL A 125 -12.39 9.39 0.29
C VAL A 125 -12.34 10.04 -1.09
N ALA A 126 -12.85 9.36 -2.12
CA ALA A 126 -12.88 9.89 -3.48
C ALA A 126 -13.67 11.20 -3.56
N LEU A 127 -14.86 11.26 -2.95
CA LEU A 127 -15.68 12.47 -2.91
C LEU A 127 -14.95 13.63 -2.23
N ALA A 128 -14.24 13.36 -1.14
CA ALA A 128 -13.47 14.41 -0.46
C ALA A 128 -12.29 14.92 -1.29
N LEU A 129 -11.57 14.03 -1.97
CA LEU A 129 -10.50 14.41 -2.91
C LEU A 129 -11.05 15.23 -4.08
N GLU A 130 -12.22 14.88 -4.59
CA GLU A 130 -12.90 15.59 -5.68
C GLU A 130 -13.38 16.98 -5.26
N GLU A 131 -14.08 17.11 -4.12
CA GLU A 131 -14.56 18.40 -3.61
C GLU A 131 -13.42 19.38 -3.27
N LEU A 132 -12.23 18.85 -2.98
CA LEU A 132 -11.01 19.64 -2.75
C LEU A 132 -10.21 19.89 -4.03
N GLY A 133 -10.58 19.33 -5.19
CA GLY A 133 -9.82 19.48 -6.43
C GLY A 133 -8.42 18.85 -6.39
N CYS A 134 -8.18 17.85 -5.52
CA CYS A 134 -6.86 17.29 -5.27
C CYS A 134 -6.21 16.65 -6.51
N ALA A 135 -7.00 16.15 -7.47
CA ALA A 135 -6.47 15.53 -8.68
C ALA A 135 -5.84 16.54 -9.67
N THR A 136 -6.28 17.79 -9.64
CA THR A 136 -5.91 18.81 -10.64
C THR A 136 -5.13 19.97 -10.06
N GLU A 137 -5.39 20.34 -8.81
CA GLU A 137 -4.82 21.53 -8.17
C GLU A 137 -3.61 21.21 -7.28
N HIS A 138 -3.36 19.93 -6.99
CA HIS A 138 -2.38 19.51 -6.01
C HIS A 138 -1.48 18.39 -6.56
N ALA A 139 -0.30 18.24 -5.95
CA ALA A 139 0.53 17.06 -6.18
C ALA A 139 -0.20 15.82 -5.61
N PRO A 140 -0.16 14.67 -6.31
CA PRO A 140 -0.86 13.48 -5.88
C PRO A 140 -0.26 12.92 -4.58
N LEU A 141 -1.13 12.38 -3.73
CA LEU A 141 -0.71 11.61 -2.56
C LEU A 141 -0.01 10.33 -3.03
N LEU A 142 1.25 10.15 -2.61
CA LEU A 142 2.06 9.02 -3.03
C LEU A 142 2.20 8.00 -1.89
N PHE A 143 1.61 6.82 -2.07
CA PHE A 143 1.87 5.66 -1.23
C PHE A 143 3.09 4.92 -1.73
N LEU A 144 4.17 5.01 -0.94
CA LEU A 144 5.37 4.20 -1.11
C LEU A 144 5.27 2.99 -0.20
N VAL A 145 5.16 1.79 -0.77
CA VAL A 145 5.16 0.53 -0.02
C VAL A 145 6.48 -0.20 -0.28
N ASP A 146 7.23 -0.44 0.79
CA ASP A 146 8.57 -1.03 0.72
C ASP A 146 8.71 -2.18 1.73
N LYS A 147 9.75 -3.00 1.54
CA LYS A 147 10.08 -4.17 2.36
C LYS A 147 8.98 -5.22 2.41
N VAL A 148 8.26 -5.39 1.30
CA VAL A 148 7.25 -6.44 1.15
C VAL A 148 7.88 -7.84 1.25
N ASP A 149 9.19 -7.95 1.07
CA ASP A 149 9.97 -9.18 1.23
C ASP A 149 10.27 -9.55 2.70
N GLN A 150 10.00 -8.66 3.66
CA GLN A 150 10.16 -8.97 5.07
C GLN A 150 9.16 -10.04 5.52
N GLY A 151 9.70 -11.18 5.94
CA GLY A 151 8.94 -12.35 6.31
C GLY A 151 8.31 -13.09 5.13
N TRP A 152 8.74 -12.85 3.89
CA TRP A 152 8.27 -13.60 2.72
C TRP A 152 8.89 -15.00 2.65
N THR A 153 8.05 -16.00 2.36
CA THR A 153 8.45 -17.38 2.11
C THR A 153 7.81 -17.91 0.82
N ILE A 154 8.36 -19.01 0.27
CA ILE A 154 7.82 -19.65 -0.94
C ILE A 154 6.62 -20.54 -0.56
N ASP A 155 5.54 -19.91 -0.12
CA ASP A 155 4.29 -20.56 0.27
C ASP A 155 3.06 -19.80 -0.28
N PRO A 156 1.91 -20.47 -0.45
CA PRO A 156 0.72 -19.86 -1.02
C PRO A 156 0.24 -18.59 -0.30
N ASP A 157 0.34 -18.52 1.04
CA ASP A 157 -0.16 -17.37 1.81
C ASP A 157 0.71 -16.13 1.59
N SER A 158 2.03 -16.32 1.52
CA SER A 158 2.98 -15.26 1.16
C SER A 158 2.77 -14.78 -0.27
N HIS A 159 2.45 -15.67 -1.22
CA HIS A 159 2.08 -15.28 -2.57
C HIS A 159 0.78 -14.44 -2.56
N SER A 160 -0.25 -14.90 -1.86
CA SER A 160 -1.54 -14.19 -1.76
C SER A 160 -1.40 -12.82 -1.11
N LEU A 161 -0.50 -12.65 -0.14
CA LEU A 161 -0.19 -11.36 0.48
C LEU A 161 0.30 -10.33 -0.55
N VAL A 162 1.28 -10.72 -1.38
CA VAL A 162 1.88 -9.83 -2.38
C VAL A 162 0.92 -9.60 -3.55
N THR A 163 0.23 -10.65 -4.02
CA THR A 163 -0.82 -10.53 -5.04
C THR A 163 -1.92 -9.58 -4.57
N GLY A 164 -2.41 -9.74 -3.35
CA GLY A 164 -3.41 -8.85 -2.76
C GLY A 164 -2.96 -7.39 -2.70
N LEU A 165 -1.69 -7.15 -2.36
CA LEU A 165 -1.09 -5.81 -2.37
C LEU A 165 -1.10 -5.19 -3.77
N LEU A 166 -0.70 -5.96 -4.80
CA LEU A 166 -0.70 -5.53 -6.19
C LEU A 166 -2.12 -5.18 -6.67
N LEU A 167 -3.10 -6.05 -6.38
CA LEU A 167 -4.50 -5.83 -6.72
C LEU A 167 -5.06 -4.58 -6.02
N ALA A 168 -4.76 -4.41 -4.75
CA ALA A 168 -5.19 -3.25 -3.97
C ALA A 168 -4.59 -1.94 -4.50
N ALA A 169 -3.29 -1.92 -4.82
CA ALA A 169 -2.63 -0.74 -5.37
C ALA A 169 -3.21 -0.32 -6.73
N LYS A 170 -3.53 -1.31 -7.57
CA LYS A 170 -4.22 -1.07 -8.84
C LYS A 170 -5.62 -0.49 -8.64
N HIS A 171 -6.39 -1.08 -7.73
CA HIS A 171 -7.73 -0.58 -7.36
C HIS A 171 -7.68 0.87 -6.90
N VAL A 172 -6.81 1.18 -5.94
CA VAL A 172 -6.61 2.54 -5.38
C VAL A 172 -6.27 3.57 -6.45
N THR A 173 -5.37 3.20 -7.38
CA THR A 173 -4.95 4.09 -8.47
C THR A 173 -6.11 4.44 -9.41
N GLY A 174 -7.02 3.49 -9.66
CA GLY A 174 -8.24 3.72 -10.42
C GLY A 174 -9.30 4.49 -9.64
N GLN A 175 -9.48 4.14 -8.36
CA GLN A 175 -10.56 4.64 -7.50
C GLN A 175 -10.46 6.15 -7.19
N TYR A 176 -9.25 6.71 -7.16
CA TYR A 176 -9.03 8.10 -6.73
C TYR A 176 -8.65 9.06 -7.87
N GLY A 177 -8.92 8.69 -9.13
CA GLY A 177 -8.85 9.63 -10.26
C GLY A 177 -7.48 10.30 -10.46
N GLY A 178 -6.40 9.67 -9.99
CA GLY A 178 -5.05 10.22 -10.04
C GLY A 178 -4.63 11.13 -8.88
N ALA A 179 -5.54 11.48 -7.96
CA ALA A 179 -5.20 12.21 -6.74
C ALA A 179 -4.37 11.37 -5.75
N VAL A 180 -4.41 10.04 -5.89
CA VAL A 180 -3.58 9.09 -5.14
C VAL A 180 -2.86 8.18 -6.12
N ARG A 181 -1.58 7.89 -5.85
CA ARG A 181 -0.73 6.98 -6.61
C ARG A 181 -0.05 5.99 -5.66
N CYS A 182 0.07 4.75 -6.08
CA CYS A 182 0.81 3.72 -5.35
C CYS A 182 2.09 3.35 -6.11
N VAL A 183 3.21 3.28 -5.39
CA VAL A 183 4.48 2.75 -5.89
C VAL A 183 4.90 1.64 -4.93
N LEU A 184 5.06 0.44 -5.49
CA LEU A 184 5.40 -0.76 -4.76
C LEU A 184 6.84 -1.16 -5.09
N PHE A 185 7.65 -1.35 -4.06
CA PHE A 185 8.99 -1.90 -4.19
C PHE A 185 8.93 -3.39 -3.87
N VAL A 186 9.07 -4.22 -4.90
CA VAL A 186 9.04 -5.67 -4.79
C VAL A 186 10.32 -6.23 -5.40
N ARG A 187 10.93 -7.21 -4.73
CA ARG A 187 12.08 -7.92 -5.29
C ARG A 187 11.67 -8.69 -6.54
N ALA A 188 12.55 -8.66 -7.55
CA ALA A 188 12.32 -9.28 -8.85
C ALA A 188 12.01 -10.78 -8.75
N ASP A 189 12.70 -11.52 -7.89
CA ASP A 189 12.50 -12.96 -7.70
C ASP A 189 11.15 -13.29 -7.04
N ILE A 190 10.67 -12.44 -6.13
CA ILE A 190 9.33 -12.54 -5.57
C ILE A 190 8.30 -12.26 -6.66
N TYR A 191 8.44 -11.14 -7.38
CA TYR A 191 7.49 -10.75 -8.41
C TYR A 191 7.36 -11.80 -9.54
N ASP A 192 8.48 -12.37 -9.99
CA ASP A 192 8.51 -13.38 -11.05
C ASP A 192 7.91 -14.73 -10.62
N SER A 193 7.93 -15.03 -9.32
CA SER A 193 7.34 -16.25 -8.78
C SER A 193 5.83 -16.17 -8.68
N LEU A 194 5.25 -14.95 -8.64
CA LEU A 194 3.81 -14.76 -8.56
C LEU A 194 3.10 -15.36 -9.79
N ARG A 195 1.96 -15.99 -9.52
CA ARG A 195 1.06 -16.57 -10.51
C ARG A 195 -0.35 -16.16 -10.14
N PHE A 196 -0.88 -15.16 -10.84
CA PHE A 196 -2.23 -14.66 -10.58
C PHE A 196 -2.89 -14.21 -11.88
N SER A 197 -4.22 -14.27 -11.90
CA SER A 197 -5.03 -13.73 -13.00
C SER A 197 -4.74 -12.25 -13.18
N ASP A 198 -4.65 -11.78 -14.42
CA ASP A 198 -4.37 -10.38 -14.77
C ASP A 198 -2.94 -9.90 -14.52
N ALA A 199 -1.97 -10.78 -14.26
CA ALA A 199 -0.55 -10.41 -14.12
C ALA A 199 0.00 -9.65 -15.36
N ASP A 200 -0.52 -9.96 -16.55
CA ASP A 200 -0.21 -9.24 -17.78
C ASP A 200 -0.64 -7.77 -17.74
N LYS A 201 -1.72 -7.45 -17.02
CA LYS A 201 -2.23 -6.08 -16.85
C LYS A 201 -1.38 -5.21 -15.92
N PHE A 202 -0.29 -5.73 -15.36
CA PHE A 202 0.69 -4.96 -14.57
C PHE A 202 1.94 -4.61 -15.36
N ARG A 203 2.16 -5.24 -16.52
CA ARG A 203 3.39 -5.07 -17.30
C ARG A 203 3.58 -3.68 -17.91
N SER A 204 2.50 -2.92 -18.12
CA SER A 204 2.61 -1.53 -18.57
C SER A 204 3.05 -0.57 -17.46
N ASP A 205 2.90 -0.99 -16.20
CA ASP A 205 3.06 -0.16 -15.02
C ASP A 205 4.28 -0.59 -14.17
N GLU A 206 5.09 -1.54 -14.67
CA GLU A 206 6.28 -2.04 -14.00
C GLU A 206 7.56 -1.36 -14.49
N LEU A 207 8.45 -1.03 -13.55
CA LEU A 207 9.82 -0.62 -13.84
C LEU A 207 10.77 -1.64 -13.23
N ARG A 208 11.47 -2.38 -14.09
CA ARG A 208 12.44 -3.36 -13.64
C ARG A 208 13.81 -2.71 -13.48
N ILE A 209 14.24 -2.55 -12.24
CA ILE A 209 15.57 -2.03 -11.90
C ILE A 209 16.55 -3.21 -11.85
N SER A 210 17.41 -3.30 -12.86
CA SER A 210 18.46 -4.31 -12.94
C SER A 210 19.79 -3.69 -12.53
N TRP A 211 20.45 -4.32 -11.56
CA TRP A 211 21.79 -3.92 -11.15
C TRP A 211 22.83 -4.44 -12.13
N THR A 212 23.38 -3.56 -12.97
CA THR A 212 24.60 -3.88 -13.74
C THR A 212 25.81 -3.81 -12.84
N GLN A 213 26.88 -4.53 -13.19
CA GLN A 213 28.15 -4.44 -12.46
C GLN A 213 28.62 -2.98 -12.35
N GLU A 214 28.63 -2.24 -13.45
CA GLU A 214 29.01 -0.82 -13.49
C GLU A 214 28.10 0.05 -12.60
N GLY A 215 26.78 -0.23 -12.60
CA GLY A 215 25.82 0.47 -11.75
C GLY A 215 26.04 0.22 -10.26
N LEU A 216 26.39 -1.02 -9.88
CA LEU A 216 26.74 -1.37 -8.50
C LEU A 216 28.04 -0.71 -8.06
N GLU A 217 29.08 -0.78 -8.88
CA GLU A 217 30.37 -0.13 -8.63
C GLU A 217 30.19 1.39 -8.49
N GLY A 218 29.40 2.00 -9.37
CA GLY A 218 29.04 3.42 -9.32
C GLY A 218 28.25 3.80 -8.06
N MET A 219 27.24 3.01 -7.69
CA MET A 219 26.44 3.24 -6.47
C MET A 219 27.32 3.16 -5.22
N ALA A 220 28.14 2.12 -5.11
CA ALA A 220 29.02 1.94 -3.97
C ALA A 220 30.08 3.06 -3.89
N LEU A 221 30.61 3.52 -5.03
CA LEU A 221 31.48 4.68 -5.07
C LEU A 221 30.78 5.96 -4.62
N ALA A 222 29.56 6.22 -5.11
CA ALA A 222 28.77 7.38 -4.69
C ALA A 222 28.49 7.36 -3.18
N ARG A 223 28.15 6.19 -2.63
CA ARG A 223 27.96 6.01 -1.18
C ARG A 223 29.25 6.23 -0.40
N ALA A 224 30.38 5.70 -0.85
CA ALA A 224 31.67 5.90 -0.19
C ALA A 224 32.06 7.38 -0.18
N ARG A 225 31.89 8.08 -1.31
CA ARG A 225 32.12 9.54 -1.40
C ARG A 225 31.25 10.32 -0.43
N ALA A 226 29.96 10.00 -0.37
CA ALA A 226 29.03 10.67 0.53
C ALA A 226 29.37 10.43 2.02
N SER A 227 29.65 9.19 2.39
CA SER A 227 29.97 8.81 3.78
C SER A 227 31.30 9.39 4.26
N LEU A 228 32.33 9.33 3.41
CA LEU A 228 33.68 9.76 3.75
C LEU A 228 33.91 11.25 3.47
N LYS A 229 32.96 11.91 2.78
CA LYS A 229 33.05 13.32 2.35
C LYS A 229 34.32 13.64 1.57
N VAL A 230 34.83 12.65 0.83
CA VAL A 230 36.01 12.76 -0.04
C VAL A 230 35.67 12.31 -1.44
N ASN A 231 36.26 12.96 -2.44
CA ASN A 231 36.12 12.56 -3.83
C ASN A 231 37.04 11.38 -4.14
N LEU A 232 36.57 10.17 -3.82
CA LEU A 232 37.24 8.91 -4.13
C LEU A 232 37.12 8.57 -5.62
N THR A 233 38.16 8.01 -6.23
CA THR A 233 38.07 7.36 -7.55
C THR A 233 37.73 5.87 -7.40
N PRO A 234 37.25 5.18 -8.46
CA PRO A 234 37.03 3.74 -8.41
C PRO A 234 38.28 2.97 -7.96
N GLU A 235 39.46 3.36 -8.42
CA GLU A 235 40.74 2.69 -8.11
C GLU A 235 41.09 2.84 -6.62
N GLN A 236 40.79 4.00 -6.03
CA GLN A 236 41.02 4.25 -4.61
C GLN A 236 40.06 3.44 -3.72
N LEU A 237 38.86 3.11 -4.21
CA LEU A 237 37.88 2.33 -3.47
C LEU A 237 38.07 0.81 -3.65
N TRP A 238 38.38 0.37 -4.86
CA TRP A 238 38.38 -1.05 -5.24
C TRP A 238 39.77 -1.66 -5.43
N GLY A 239 40.81 -0.83 -5.57
CA GLY A 239 42.15 -1.25 -5.98
C GLY A 239 42.87 -2.20 -5.03
N SER A 240 42.35 -2.44 -3.83
CA SER A 240 42.96 -3.33 -2.82
C SER A 240 42.12 -4.54 -2.40
N SER A 241 40.90 -4.76 -2.92
CA SER A 241 40.01 -5.81 -2.37
C SER A 241 39.14 -6.60 -3.35
N SER A 242 39.22 -6.42 -4.66
CA SER A 242 38.48 -7.29 -5.59
C SER A 242 39.25 -8.59 -5.87
N PRO A 243 38.64 -9.79 -5.69
CA PRO A 243 39.28 -11.04 -6.12
C PRO A 243 39.45 -11.06 -7.65
N PRO A 244 40.47 -11.77 -8.17
CA PRO A 244 40.75 -11.80 -9.61
C PRO A 244 39.55 -12.32 -10.39
N ARG A 245 39.21 -11.62 -11.50
CA ARG A 245 38.14 -12.01 -12.42
C ARG A 245 38.36 -13.44 -12.90
N SER A 246 37.49 -14.36 -12.52
CA SER A 246 37.50 -15.72 -13.08
C SER A 246 37.26 -15.64 -14.59
N PRO A 247 38.09 -16.29 -15.43
CA PRO A 247 37.86 -16.32 -16.87
C PRO A 247 36.58 -17.09 -17.16
N ALA A 248 35.73 -16.50 -18.02
CA ALA A 248 34.53 -17.15 -18.53
C ALA A 248 34.89 -18.49 -19.19
N SER A 249 34.28 -19.58 -18.72
CA SER A 249 34.30 -20.86 -19.41
C SER A 249 33.61 -20.71 -20.77
N ARG A 250 34.35 -21.04 -21.84
CA ARG A 250 33.81 -21.17 -23.20
C ARG A 250 32.85 -22.35 -23.30
#